data_AF-A0A7S2GZX5-F1
#
_entry.id   AF-A0A7S2GZX5-F1
#
_cell.length_a   1.000
_cell.length_b   1.000
_cell.length_c   1.000
_cell.angle_alpha   90.00
_cell.angle_beta   90.00
_cell.angle_gamma   90.00
#
_symmetry.space_group_name_H-M   'P 1'
#
loop_
_entity.id
_entity.type
_entity.pdbx_description
1 polymer ?
#
loop_
_entity_poly.entity_id
_entity_poly.type
_entity_poly.pdbx_seq_one_letter_code
_entity_poly.pdbx_strand_id
1 'polypeptide(L)'
;SFSSSSIHTKYVRREVRELNDDDRERFLNATHAIYNTPQKEGRQLYGSHYTDAEGFAQVHNTDNFCFHGDNMFLTSHPAFQLWYETSLRSVDPSVISTPYWDFMIDTELYGGNWSRDSPIFNPDWWGPVDNPNYENYQVFEGRWAHTRMPMHGRKKGYLIGNENSYGFQHATCDNSASEYIQRSVTFCKLKNDQPLAKRDNMVHCFMNNSALYGFDSCIERNVHGNMHSAHGGAWDCLHDFDTLTTKDGYHFPKKILNWLSPLLFNLWFSWGGTLNLYSCVDHTDDQFPCALDDQSCAEVVAQNDYSEFDDVELYNGTSESHLLTLLSNLHNSYRGTEFVERVEETHELYQTWGLTYKWKHLPPSEQSFFNRWLMDVASNPGKTGAASTGASPADPLFWLWHPIFDRMTHVLRLTEIFQEGGTNAYDMAWSSKEDCTGSHWLDHTPFDTKISPDILPKGKYVTNEALWGIFNPENGKIPYIYDNLIKWGGVDWQPKTKSESPPSE
;
A
#
# COMPACT_ATOMS: atom_id res chain seq x y z
N SER A 1 22.38 37.81 -33.42
CA SER A 1 21.17 37.09 -33.00
C SER A 1 21.18 37.07 -31.48
N PHE A 2 20.06 37.33 -30.82
CA PHE A 2 19.94 37.04 -29.40
C PHE A 2 19.56 35.56 -29.28
N SER A 3 20.49 34.75 -28.78
CA SER A 3 20.19 33.38 -28.36
C SER A 3 19.32 33.48 -27.11
N SER A 4 18.05 33.06 -27.19
CA SER A 4 17.25 32.84 -25.99
C SER A 4 17.56 31.44 -25.46
N SER A 5 18.08 31.35 -24.24
CA SER A 5 18.23 30.09 -23.51
C SER A 5 17.10 29.98 -22.49
N SER A 6 16.42 28.83 -22.42
CA SER A 6 15.47 28.56 -21.33
C SER A 6 16.24 28.11 -20.10
N ILE A 7 15.97 28.75 -18.95
CA ILE A 7 16.47 28.31 -17.64
C ILE A 7 15.33 27.58 -16.96
N HIS A 8 15.57 26.32 -16.58
CA HIS A 8 14.62 25.52 -15.81
C HIS A 8 15.12 25.42 -14.38
N THR A 9 14.28 25.82 -13.42
CA THR A 9 14.54 25.60 -11.99
C THR A 9 13.70 24.41 -11.54
N LYS A 10 14.35 23.43 -10.91
CA LYS A 10 13.69 22.22 -10.40
C LYS A 10 14.00 22.06 -8.92
N TYR A 11 13.03 21.55 -8.18
CA TYR A 11 13.24 21.12 -6.81
C TYR A 11 14.02 19.80 -6.78
N VAL A 12 14.69 19.52 -5.67
CA VAL A 12 15.45 18.27 -5.48
C VAL A 12 14.78 17.48 -4.36
N ARG A 13 14.20 16.33 -4.69
CA ARG A 13 13.74 15.33 -3.72
C ARG A 13 14.94 14.58 -3.16
N ARG A 14 15.05 14.57 -1.84
CA ARG A 14 16.17 13.96 -1.11
C ARG A 14 15.69 12.86 -0.19
N GLU A 15 16.60 11.94 0.11
CA GLU A 15 16.37 10.95 1.15
C GLU A 15 16.15 11.68 2.49
N VAL A 16 15.13 11.28 3.24
CA VAL A 16 14.66 12.02 4.43
C VAL A 16 15.72 12.21 5.52
N ARG A 17 16.67 11.28 5.66
CA ARG A 17 17.78 11.34 6.63
C ARG A 17 18.92 12.23 6.14
N GLU A 18 18.96 12.58 4.86
CA GLU A 18 19.91 13.51 4.27
C GLU A 18 19.40 14.97 4.26
N LEU A 19 18.15 15.21 4.69
CA LEU A 19 17.66 16.57 4.97
C LEU A 19 18.36 17.17 6.19
N ASN A 20 18.66 18.46 6.12
CA ASN A 20 18.98 19.21 7.34
C ASN A 20 17.72 19.36 8.21
N ASP A 21 17.94 19.69 9.49
CA ASP A 21 16.86 19.77 10.47
C ASP A 21 15.81 20.84 10.09
N ASP A 22 16.23 21.99 9.57
CA ASP A 22 15.32 23.08 9.18
C ASP A 22 14.37 22.67 8.05
N ASP A 23 14.88 22.02 7.00
CA ASP A 23 14.08 21.56 5.87
C ASP A 23 13.11 20.44 6.28
N ARG A 24 13.58 19.51 7.14
CA ARG A 24 12.74 18.44 7.67
C ARG A 24 11.63 18.99 8.56
N GLU A 25 11.94 19.94 9.44
CA GLU A 25 10.96 20.58 10.31
C GLU A 25 9.93 21.40 9.52
N ARG A 26 10.34 22.12 8.47
CA ARG A 26 9.38 22.81 7.57
C ARG A 26 8.42 21.84 6.93
N PHE A 27 8.93 20.73 6.39
CA PHE A 27 8.09 19.68 5.80
C PHE A 27 7.11 19.07 6.82
N LEU A 28 7.61 18.69 8.01
CA LEU A 28 6.79 18.07 9.05
C LEU A 28 5.76 19.05 9.62
N ASN A 29 6.10 20.33 9.79
CA ASN A 29 5.17 21.37 10.25
C ASN A 29 4.06 21.65 9.23
N ALA A 30 4.41 21.75 7.94
CA ALA A 30 3.43 21.94 6.88
C ALA A 30 2.51 20.72 6.74
N THR A 31 3.07 19.50 6.81
CA THR A 31 2.29 18.26 6.89
C THR A 31 1.35 18.31 8.10
N HIS A 32 1.86 18.65 9.28
CA HIS A 32 1.04 18.72 10.50
C HIS A 32 -0.13 19.71 10.36
N ALA A 33 0.06 20.84 9.69
CA ALA A 33 -1.03 21.77 9.37
C ALA A 33 -2.09 21.14 8.45
N ILE A 34 -1.68 20.37 7.42
CA ILE A 34 -2.58 19.66 6.50
C ILE A 34 -3.48 18.65 7.23
N TYR A 35 -2.95 17.99 8.25
CA TYR A 35 -3.68 16.99 9.05
C TYR A 35 -4.56 17.58 10.14
N ASN A 36 -4.29 18.82 10.58
CA ASN A 36 -4.99 19.45 11.70
C ASN A 36 -5.89 20.63 11.32
N THR A 37 -5.90 21.02 10.03
CA THR A 37 -6.72 22.16 9.56
C THR A 37 -7.77 21.67 8.56
N PRO A 38 -9.07 21.67 8.93
CA PRO A 38 -10.15 21.26 8.03
C PRO A 38 -10.17 22.05 6.72
N GLN A 39 -10.60 21.41 5.63
CA GLN A 39 -10.54 21.91 4.26
C GLN A 39 -11.05 23.36 4.11
N LYS A 40 -12.17 23.69 4.75
CA LYS A 40 -12.79 25.02 4.69
C LYS A 40 -11.92 26.08 5.37
N GLU A 41 -11.42 25.77 6.55
CA GLU A 41 -10.58 26.67 7.36
C GLU A 41 -9.21 26.84 6.70
N GLY A 42 -8.60 25.75 6.26
CA GLY A 42 -7.31 25.81 5.59
C GLY A 42 -7.35 26.55 4.26
N ARG A 43 -8.44 26.49 3.49
CA ARG A 43 -8.59 27.36 2.29
C ARG A 43 -8.72 28.84 2.62
N GLN A 44 -9.27 29.18 3.79
CA GLN A 44 -9.33 30.57 4.25
C GLN A 44 -7.95 31.07 4.71
N LEU A 45 -7.16 30.20 5.34
CA LEU A 45 -5.83 30.54 5.87
C LEU A 45 -4.73 30.51 4.80
N TYR A 46 -4.71 29.47 3.97
CA TYR A 46 -3.61 29.12 3.07
C TYR A 46 -3.96 29.32 1.58
N GLY A 47 -5.21 29.68 1.27
CA GLY A 47 -5.68 29.96 -0.08
C GLY A 47 -6.27 28.75 -0.80
N SER A 48 -6.70 28.98 -2.05
CA SER A 48 -7.54 28.03 -2.81
C SER A 48 -6.87 26.70 -3.18
N HIS A 49 -5.54 26.63 -3.10
CA HIS A 49 -4.76 25.44 -3.44
C HIS A 49 -4.59 24.47 -2.25
N TYR A 50 -5.00 24.87 -1.05
CA TYR A 50 -4.98 24.01 0.12
C TYR A 50 -5.96 22.84 0.00
N THR A 51 -5.47 21.64 0.30
CA THR A 51 -6.23 20.39 0.45
C THR A 51 -5.80 19.75 1.76
N ASP A 52 -6.76 19.36 2.61
CA ASP A 52 -6.50 18.71 3.89
C ASP A 52 -6.31 17.19 3.72
N ALA A 53 -5.89 16.52 4.80
CA ALA A 53 -5.70 15.06 4.80
C ALA A 53 -6.98 14.29 4.46
N GLU A 54 -8.15 14.78 4.91
CA GLU A 54 -9.45 14.18 4.60
C GLU A 54 -9.70 14.15 3.09
N GLY A 55 -9.47 15.26 2.37
CA GLY A 55 -9.64 15.30 0.92
C GLY A 55 -8.75 14.31 0.16
N PHE A 56 -7.50 14.10 0.61
CA PHE A 56 -6.61 13.11 0.00
C PHE A 56 -7.06 11.67 0.26
N ALA A 57 -7.41 11.36 1.51
CA ALA A 57 -7.91 10.04 1.87
C ALA A 57 -9.20 9.70 1.10
N GLN A 58 -10.11 10.66 0.92
CA GLN A 58 -11.37 10.45 0.17
C GLN A 58 -11.10 10.04 -1.27
N VAL A 59 -10.16 10.73 -1.93
CA VAL A 59 -9.88 10.46 -3.34
C VAL A 59 -9.18 9.12 -3.47
N HIS A 60 -8.22 8.79 -2.60
CA HIS A 60 -7.50 7.53 -2.68
C HIS A 60 -8.34 6.31 -2.28
N ASN A 61 -9.32 6.48 -1.38
CA ASN A 61 -10.20 5.41 -0.90
C ASN A 61 -11.50 5.25 -1.72
N THR A 62 -11.62 5.91 -2.88
CA THR A 62 -12.84 5.92 -3.70
C THR A 62 -12.95 4.69 -4.60
N ASP A 63 -14.19 4.22 -4.85
CA ASP A 63 -14.46 3.20 -5.88
C ASP A 63 -14.58 3.81 -7.29
N ASN A 64 -14.58 5.14 -7.40
CA ASN A 64 -14.76 5.83 -8.67
C ASN A 64 -13.51 5.79 -9.56
N PHE A 65 -12.34 5.51 -9.01
CA PHE A 65 -11.07 5.53 -9.72
C PHE A 65 -10.12 4.48 -9.17
N CYS A 66 -9.32 3.87 -10.03
CA CYS A 66 -8.25 2.97 -9.60
C CYS A 66 -6.89 3.67 -9.55
N PHE A 67 -6.11 3.29 -8.54
CA PHE A 67 -4.74 3.78 -8.35
C PHE A 67 -3.71 2.65 -8.18
N HIS A 68 -4.15 1.40 -8.12
CA HIS A 68 -3.36 0.20 -7.84
C HIS A 68 -3.78 -0.95 -8.75
N GLY A 69 -2.87 -1.91 -8.95
CA GLY A 69 -3.11 -3.16 -9.68
C GLY A 69 -2.75 -3.12 -11.17
N ASP A 70 -2.30 -1.95 -11.66
CA ASP A 70 -1.91 -1.76 -13.06
C ASP A 70 -1.09 -0.46 -13.25
N ASN A 71 -0.67 -0.21 -14.49
CA ASN A 71 0.26 0.87 -14.88
C ASN A 71 -0.14 2.28 -14.41
N MET A 72 -1.42 2.54 -14.08
CA MET A 72 -1.86 3.80 -13.49
C MET A 72 -1.26 4.07 -12.11
N PHE A 73 -0.72 3.06 -11.41
CA PHE A 73 0.07 3.25 -10.20
C PHE A 73 1.25 4.22 -10.46
N LEU A 74 1.94 4.06 -11.59
CA LEU A 74 3.10 4.86 -12.00
C LEU A 74 2.76 6.30 -12.43
N THR A 75 1.48 6.65 -12.59
CA THR A 75 1.03 8.02 -12.90
C THR A 75 0.28 8.63 -11.72
N SER A 76 -0.51 7.83 -11.01
CA SER A 76 -1.44 8.30 -9.99
C SER A 76 -0.75 8.70 -8.69
N HIS A 77 0.15 7.88 -8.15
CA HIS A 77 0.89 8.21 -6.92
C HIS A 77 1.82 9.42 -7.10
N PRO A 78 2.57 9.57 -8.21
CA PRO A 78 3.28 10.81 -8.50
C PRO A 78 2.36 12.03 -8.64
N ALA A 79 1.14 11.86 -9.17
CA ALA A 79 0.16 12.94 -9.26
C ALA A 79 -0.41 13.34 -7.89
N PHE A 80 -0.71 12.38 -7.02
CA PHE A 80 -1.01 12.64 -5.61
C PHE A 80 0.12 13.39 -4.92
N GLN A 81 1.38 13.01 -5.16
CA GLN A 81 2.52 13.68 -4.56
C GLN A 81 2.63 15.14 -4.99
N LEU A 82 2.45 15.44 -6.28
CA LEU A 82 2.43 16.82 -6.76
C LEU A 82 1.28 17.63 -6.16
N TRP A 83 0.12 16.98 -5.96
CA TRP A 83 -1.04 17.64 -5.36
C TRP A 83 -0.76 17.99 -3.91
N TYR A 84 -0.18 17.03 -3.18
CA TYR A 84 0.27 17.21 -1.81
C TYR A 84 1.32 18.32 -1.68
N GLU A 85 2.32 18.37 -2.57
CA GLU A 85 3.31 19.45 -2.62
C GLU A 85 2.70 20.84 -2.87
N THR A 86 1.60 20.92 -3.61
CA THR A 86 0.86 22.17 -3.81
C THR A 86 0.11 22.59 -2.54
N SER A 87 -0.43 21.64 -1.78
CA SER A 87 -1.01 21.94 -0.46
C SER A 87 0.07 22.37 0.55
N LEU A 88 1.20 21.66 0.60
CA LEU A 88 2.34 21.99 1.45
C LEU A 88 2.84 23.41 1.21
N ARG A 89 3.01 23.80 -0.06
CA ARG A 89 3.48 25.15 -0.42
C ARG A 89 2.43 26.24 -0.24
N SER A 90 1.15 25.87 -0.13
CA SER A 90 0.10 26.80 0.31
C SER A 90 0.24 27.12 1.80
N VAL A 91 0.67 26.15 2.61
CA VAL A 91 0.95 26.35 4.04
C VAL A 91 2.27 27.09 4.26
N ASP A 92 3.36 26.60 3.66
CA ASP A 92 4.69 27.21 3.76
C ASP A 92 5.39 27.17 2.38
N PRO A 93 5.52 28.32 1.68
CA PRO A 93 6.14 28.38 0.36
C PRO A 93 7.65 28.11 0.37
N SER A 94 8.29 28.01 1.54
CA SER A 94 9.71 27.65 1.68
C SER A 94 9.95 26.13 1.71
N VAL A 95 8.88 25.33 1.81
CA VAL A 95 9.00 23.86 1.67
C VAL A 95 9.54 23.55 0.28
N ILE A 96 10.72 22.92 0.24
CA ILE A 96 11.48 22.70 -0.99
C ILE A 96 10.80 21.63 -1.85
N SER A 97 10.59 20.43 -1.33
CA SER A 97 9.90 19.32 -2.00
C SER A 97 9.60 18.24 -0.97
N THR A 98 8.79 17.26 -1.32
CA THR A 98 8.62 16.10 -0.46
C THR A 98 9.89 15.24 -0.44
N PRO A 99 10.38 14.82 0.74
CA PRO A 99 11.45 13.83 0.80
C PRO A 99 10.96 12.46 0.33
N TYR A 100 11.90 11.53 0.16
CA TYR A 100 11.59 10.11 0.01
C TYR A 100 12.24 9.31 1.14
N TRP A 101 11.61 8.20 1.53
CA TRP A 101 12.20 7.22 2.45
C TRP A 101 12.71 6.01 1.69
N ASP A 102 14.04 5.84 1.69
CA ASP A 102 14.65 4.58 1.30
C ASP A 102 14.54 3.59 2.47
N PHE A 103 13.42 2.85 2.51
CA PHE A 103 13.16 1.85 3.54
C PHE A 103 14.05 0.60 3.42
N MET A 104 14.70 0.39 2.26
CA MET A 104 15.65 -0.71 2.10
C MET A 104 16.88 -0.49 2.99
N ILE A 105 17.20 0.75 3.35
CA ILE A 105 18.21 1.08 4.37
C ILE A 105 17.81 0.51 5.73
N ASP A 106 16.53 0.63 6.11
CA ASP A 106 16.06 0.13 7.41
C ASP A 106 16.06 -1.39 7.47
N THR A 107 15.73 -2.05 6.36
CA THR A 107 15.88 -3.51 6.25
C THR A 107 17.33 -3.95 6.40
N GLU A 108 18.28 -3.27 5.74
CA GLU A 108 19.70 -3.62 5.83
C GLU A 108 20.29 -3.38 7.23
N LEU A 109 19.92 -2.27 7.88
CA LEU A 109 20.46 -1.90 9.18
C LEU A 109 19.80 -2.63 10.35
N TYR A 110 18.48 -2.83 10.28
CA TYR A 110 17.68 -3.25 11.44
C TYR A 110 16.96 -4.59 11.23
N GLY A 111 16.88 -5.09 10.00
CA GLY A 111 16.15 -6.31 9.66
C GLY A 111 14.72 -6.25 10.20
N GLY A 112 14.29 -7.29 10.91
CA GLY A 112 12.98 -7.34 11.57
C GLY A 112 12.74 -6.33 12.71
N ASN A 113 13.76 -5.58 13.13
CA ASN A 113 13.63 -4.54 14.16
C ASN A 113 13.40 -3.13 13.58
N TRP A 114 13.17 -2.99 12.27
CA TRP A 114 12.95 -1.70 11.59
C TRP A 114 11.94 -0.80 12.32
N SER A 115 10.87 -1.38 12.86
CA SER A 115 9.79 -0.67 13.55
C SER A 115 10.20 -0.08 14.90
N ARG A 116 11.26 -0.61 15.52
CA ARG A 116 11.80 -0.17 16.81
C ARG A 116 13.01 0.75 16.64
N ASP A 117 13.90 0.39 15.71
CA ASP A 117 15.25 0.96 15.65
C ASP A 117 15.40 2.03 14.54
N SER A 118 14.46 2.11 13.58
CA SER A 118 14.51 3.14 12.55
C SER A 118 14.18 4.52 13.11
N PRO A 119 14.99 5.57 12.81
CA PRO A 119 14.73 6.93 13.26
C PRO A 119 13.43 7.53 12.66
N ILE A 120 12.88 6.92 11.60
CA ILE A 120 11.60 7.32 11.02
C ILE A 120 10.50 7.33 12.09
N PHE A 121 10.52 6.36 13.01
CA PHE A 121 9.50 6.17 14.04
C PHE A 121 9.80 6.91 15.35
N ASN A 122 10.81 7.78 15.37
CA ASN A 122 11.03 8.66 16.51
C ASN A 122 9.83 9.60 16.71
N PRO A 123 9.45 9.94 17.96
CA PRO A 123 8.30 10.80 18.26
C PRO A 123 8.31 12.17 17.54
N ASP A 124 9.50 12.76 17.35
CA ASP A 124 9.66 14.07 16.69
C ASP A 124 9.55 14.00 15.15
N TRP A 125 9.64 12.79 14.58
CA TRP A 125 9.56 12.52 13.13
C TRP A 125 8.16 12.00 12.78
N TRP A 126 8.01 10.73 12.38
CA TRP A 126 6.69 10.15 12.05
C TRP A 126 6.03 9.42 13.23
N GLY A 127 6.69 9.32 14.37
CA GLY A 127 6.14 8.71 15.58
C GLY A 127 6.06 7.18 15.52
N PRO A 128 5.74 6.53 16.64
CA PRO A 128 5.79 5.08 16.75
C PRO A 128 4.80 4.37 15.82
N VAL A 129 5.21 3.19 15.34
CA VAL A 129 4.39 2.28 14.52
C VAL A 129 3.87 1.07 15.33
N ASP A 130 4.44 0.76 16.49
CA ASP A 130 4.00 -0.34 17.37
C ASP A 130 3.29 0.21 18.62
N ASN A 131 2.02 0.59 18.47
CA ASN A 131 1.23 1.13 19.58
C ASN A 131 0.50 0.02 20.35
N PRO A 132 0.37 0.11 21.67
CA PRO A 132 -0.17 -0.96 22.49
C PRO A 132 -1.71 -1.04 22.41
N ASN A 133 -2.24 -2.25 22.64
CA ASN A 133 -3.69 -2.50 22.69
C ASN A 133 -4.42 -1.67 23.76
N TYR A 134 -3.78 -1.37 24.90
CA TYR A 134 -4.44 -0.56 25.94
C TYR A 134 -4.66 0.90 25.53
N GLU A 135 -3.96 1.38 24.49
CA GLU A 135 -4.21 2.66 23.81
C GLU A 135 -5.06 2.46 22.54
N ASN A 136 -5.74 1.31 22.41
CA ASN A 136 -6.48 0.93 21.22
C ASN A 136 -5.63 1.02 19.94
N TYR A 137 -4.33 0.71 20.01
CA TYR A 137 -3.37 0.80 18.90
C TYR A 137 -3.22 2.20 18.27
N GLN A 138 -3.75 3.23 18.91
CA GLN A 138 -3.71 4.60 18.41
C GLN A 138 -2.29 5.15 18.52
N VAL A 139 -1.91 6.02 17.58
CA VAL A 139 -0.70 6.83 17.77
C VAL A 139 -0.98 7.80 18.91
N PHE A 140 -0.37 7.57 20.09
CA PHE A 140 -0.66 8.31 21.33
C PHE A 140 0.46 9.27 21.74
N GLU A 141 1.62 9.23 21.09
CA GLU A 141 2.76 10.12 21.38
C GLU A 141 3.41 10.69 20.11
N GLY A 142 4.22 11.73 20.29
CA GLY A 142 4.92 12.42 19.21
C GLY A 142 4.03 13.38 18.43
N ARG A 143 4.56 13.87 17.30
CA ARG A 143 3.93 14.90 16.45
C ARG A 143 2.54 14.50 15.92
N TRP A 144 2.31 13.20 15.76
CA TRP A 144 1.09 12.65 15.15
C TRP A 144 0.13 12.02 16.16
N ALA A 145 0.39 12.25 17.46
CA ALA A 145 -0.49 11.79 18.52
C ALA A 145 -1.93 12.26 18.27
N HIS A 146 -2.89 11.34 18.35
CA HIS A 146 -4.31 11.63 18.18
C HIS A 146 -4.66 12.30 16.84
N THR A 147 -3.93 11.98 15.77
CA THR A 147 -4.34 12.34 14.40
C THR A 147 -5.67 11.67 14.10
N ARG A 148 -6.69 12.47 13.75
CA ARG A 148 -8.06 11.97 13.55
C ARG A 148 -8.20 11.16 12.26
N MET A 149 -8.98 10.09 12.33
CA MET A 149 -9.46 9.38 11.15
C MET A 149 -10.43 10.27 10.36
N PRO A 150 -10.22 10.44 9.04
CA PRO A 150 -11.16 11.17 8.20
C PRO A 150 -12.56 10.54 8.21
N MET A 151 -13.58 11.38 8.15
CA MET A 151 -14.98 11.00 7.96
C MET A 151 -15.54 11.79 6.79
N HIS A 152 -16.42 11.22 5.97
CA HIS A 152 -17.11 11.97 4.89
C HIS A 152 -18.63 11.86 5.00
N GLY A 153 -19.10 10.75 5.59
CA GLY A 153 -20.48 10.33 5.65
C GLY A 153 -21.00 9.91 4.27
N ARG A 154 -21.80 8.83 4.21
CA ARG A 154 -22.48 8.30 2.99
C ARG A 154 -23.16 9.34 2.07
N LYS A 155 -23.35 10.59 2.51
CA LYS A 155 -24.10 11.65 1.81
C LYS A 155 -23.25 12.86 1.41
N LYS A 156 -22.21 12.70 0.59
CA LYS A 156 -21.72 13.78 -0.28
C LYS A 156 -21.25 13.25 -1.63
N GLY A 157 -21.84 13.81 -2.69
CA GLY A 157 -21.62 13.40 -4.07
C GLY A 157 -20.24 13.76 -4.64
N TYR A 158 -19.91 12.99 -5.68
CA TYR A 158 -18.79 13.02 -6.63
C TYR A 158 -17.55 12.16 -6.31
N LEU A 159 -17.22 11.92 -5.04
CA LEU A 159 -16.21 10.94 -4.62
C LEU A 159 -16.73 10.28 -3.34
N ILE A 160 -17.21 9.04 -3.44
CA ILE A 160 -17.59 8.24 -2.28
C ILE A 160 -16.36 7.42 -1.95
N GLY A 161 -15.54 7.91 -1.01
CA GLY A 161 -14.54 7.07 -0.36
C GLY A 161 -15.26 5.98 0.42
N ASN A 162 -14.69 4.77 0.45
CA ASN A 162 -15.19 3.70 1.30
C ASN A 162 -15.17 4.13 2.77
N GLU A 163 -16.17 3.68 3.53
CA GLU A 163 -16.29 3.97 4.95
C GLU A 163 -16.77 2.73 5.69
N ASN A 164 -16.32 2.55 6.92
CA ASN A 164 -16.84 1.49 7.78
C ASN A 164 -18.17 1.90 8.43
N SER A 165 -18.74 1.01 9.25
CA SER A 165 -20.05 1.21 9.88
C SER A 165 -20.14 2.45 10.79
N TYR A 166 -19.00 2.96 11.28
CA TYR A 166 -18.92 4.17 12.10
C TYR A 166 -18.68 5.45 11.28
N GLY A 167 -18.59 5.34 9.95
CA GLY A 167 -18.40 6.47 9.04
C GLY A 167 -16.97 7.01 8.99
N PHE A 168 -16.00 6.25 9.47
CA PHE A 168 -14.58 6.53 9.22
C PHE A 168 -14.18 5.99 7.86
N GLN A 169 -13.34 6.74 7.15
CA GLN A 169 -12.75 6.27 5.90
C GLN A 169 -11.86 5.07 6.17
N HIS A 170 -12.28 3.93 5.66
CA HIS A 170 -11.65 2.62 5.84
C HIS A 170 -12.22 1.66 4.79
N ALA A 171 -11.84 0.38 4.84
CA ALA A 171 -12.56 -0.68 4.15
C ALA A 171 -13.95 -0.89 4.80
N THR A 172 -14.97 -1.17 3.99
CA THR A 172 -16.37 -1.18 4.41
C THR A 172 -16.68 -2.09 5.60
N CYS A 173 -16.02 -3.24 5.69
CA CYS A 173 -16.22 -4.18 6.80
C CYS A 173 -15.08 -4.16 7.84
N ASP A 174 -14.10 -3.25 7.73
CA ASP A 174 -13.12 -3.05 8.80
C ASP A 174 -13.70 -2.08 9.84
N ASN A 175 -14.48 -2.65 10.76
CA ASN A 175 -15.26 -1.90 11.74
C ASN A 175 -14.43 -1.46 12.95
N SER A 176 -13.26 -0.86 12.72
CA SER A 176 -12.58 -0.11 13.77
C SER A 176 -13.37 1.16 14.13
N ALA A 177 -13.78 1.26 15.40
CA ALA A 177 -14.48 2.42 15.95
C ALA A 177 -13.53 3.54 16.42
N SER A 178 -12.24 3.45 16.09
CA SER A 178 -11.25 4.43 16.53
C SER A 178 -11.41 5.76 15.79
N GLU A 179 -11.63 6.85 16.53
CA GLU A 179 -11.60 8.22 15.99
C GLU A 179 -10.19 8.67 15.54
N TYR A 180 -9.16 7.88 15.84
CA TYR A 180 -7.76 8.21 15.60
C TYR A 180 -7.05 7.14 14.79
N ILE A 181 -6.02 7.54 14.03
CA ILE A 181 -5.20 6.61 13.26
C ILE A 181 -4.61 5.54 14.18
N GLN A 182 -4.59 4.30 13.71
CA GLN A 182 -4.04 3.15 14.42
C GLN A 182 -2.86 2.58 13.65
N ARG A 183 -1.80 2.22 14.37
CA ARG A 183 -0.60 1.57 13.83
C ARG A 183 -0.15 0.46 14.75
N SER A 184 0.21 -0.67 14.17
CA SER A 184 0.78 -1.80 14.90
C SER A 184 1.64 -2.64 13.96
N VAL A 185 2.71 -3.25 14.51
CA VAL A 185 3.43 -4.35 13.85
C VAL A 185 3.09 -5.71 14.48
N THR A 186 2.11 -5.71 15.37
CA THR A 186 1.51 -6.90 15.96
C THR A 186 0.25 -7.27 15.18
N PHE A 187 0.16 -8.53 14.80
CA PHE A 187 -0.93 -9.10 14.01
C PHE A 187 -1.49 -10.32 14.73
N CYS A 188 -2.75 -10.26 15.14
CA CYS A 188 -3.40 -11.35 15.86
C CYS A 188 -2.55 -11.85 17.05
N LYS A 189 -2.00 -10.87 17.81
CA LYS A 189 -1.07 -11.01 18.95
C LYS A 189 0.34 -11.49 18.64
N LEU A 190 0.62 -11.93 17.40
CA LEU A 190 1.98 -12.23 16.97
C LEU A 190 2.71 -10.93 16.64
N LYS A 191 3.77 -10.63 17.41
CA LYS A 191 4.69 -9.53 17.08
C LYS A 191 5.52 -9.92 15.87
N ASN A 192 5.27 -9.24 14.75
CA ASN A 192 5.90 -9.55 13.48
C ASN A 192 7.36 -9.07 13.46
N ASP A 193 8.24 -9.89 12.90
CA ASP A 193 9.66 -9.57 12.70
C ASP A 193 10.09 -9.67 11.22
N GLN A 194 9.12 -9.63 10.30
CA GLN A 194 9.41 -9.56 8.88
C GLN A 194 10.07 -8.22 8.54
N PRO A 195 11.20 -8.22 7.82
CA PRO A 195 11.78 -6.98 7.31
C PRO A 195 10.88 -6.33 6.27
N LEU A 196 11.10 -5.04 6.03
CA LEU A 196 10.55 -4.38 4.84
C LEU A 196 11.25 -4.90 3.57
N ALA A 197 10.72 -4.59 2.40
CA ALA A 197 11.34 -5.00 1.13
C ALA A 197 12.82 -4.56 1.06
N LYS A 198 13.69 -5.49 0.61
CA LYS A 198 15.14 -5.27 0.45
C LYS A 198 15.45 -4.78 -0.96
N ARG A 199 16.65 -4.21 -1.14
CA ARG A 199 17.17 -3.78 -2.45
C ARG A 199 17.03 -4.85 -3.52
N ASP A 200 17.28 -6.11 -3.17
CA ASP A 200 17.20 -7.21 -4.12
C ASP A 200 15.78 -7.42 -4.68
N ASN A 201 14.72 -7.09 -3.92
CA ASN A 201 13.34 -7.11 -4.43
C ASN A 201 13.16 -6.07 -5.54
N MET A 202 13.66 -4.85 -5.35
CA MET A 202 13.63 -3.80 -6.37
C MET A 202 14.46 -4.20 -7.60
N VAL A 203 15.70 -4.66 -7.41
CA VAL A 203 16.57 -5.09 -8.52
C VAL A 203 15.91 -6.22 -9.32
N HIS A 204 15.30 -7.19 -8.63
CA HIS A 204 14.53 -8.24 -9.28
C HIS A 204 13.43 -7.67 -10.20
N CYS A 205 12.66 -6.70 -9.74
CA CYS A 205 11.61 -6.09 -10.56
C CYS A 205 12.14 -5.41 -11.82
N PHE A 206 13.31 -4.76 -11.75
CA PHE A 206 13.96 -4.18 -12.92
C PHE A 206 14.54 -5.23 -13.88
N MET A 207 15.21 -6.26 -13.35
CA MET A 207 16.06 -7.14 -14.15
C MET A 207 15.32 -8.36 -14.71
N ASN A 208 14.21 -8.76 -14.06
CA ASN A 208 13.44 -9.95 -14.45
C ASN A 208 12.16 -9.62 -15.23
N ASN A 209 11.94 -8.35 -15.58
CA ASN A 209 10.85 -7.91 -16.45
C ASN A 209 11.40 -7.20 -17.70
N SER A 210 10.57 -7.14 -18.73
CA SER A 210 10.88 -6.46 -20.00
C SER A 210 9.67 -5.72 -20.57
N ALA A 211 8.61 -5.55 -19.78
CA ALA A 211 7.40 -4.82 -20.16
C ALA A 211 6.95 -3.97 -18.98
N LEU A 212 6.39 -2.79 -19.25
CA LEU A 212 5.98 -1.81 -18.24
C LEU A 212 5.07 -2.44 -17.18
N TYR A 213 4.05 -3.17 -17.64
CA TYR A 213 3.11 -3.89 -16.76
C TYR A 213 3.80 -4.92 -15.85
N GLY A 214 4.81 -5.63 -16.36
CA GLY A 214 5.54 -6.61 -15.57
C GLY A 214 6.36 -5.96 -14.46
N PHE A 215 7.00 -4.83 -14.76
CA PHE A 215 7.72 -4.03 -13.77
C PHE A 215 6.78 -3.43 -12.73
N ASP A 216 5.71 -2.77 -13.18
CA ASP A 216 4.70 -2.16 -12.33
C ASP A 216 4.09 -3.17 -11.35
N SER A 217 3.51 -4.26 -11.87
CA SER A 217 2.95 -5.34 -11.07
C SER A 217 3.97 -5.94 -10.09
N CYS A 218 5.24 -6.06 -10.49
CA CYS A 218 6.29 -6.52 -9.59
C CYS A 218 6.55 -5.54 -8.44
N ILE A 219 6.68 -4.24 -8.73
CA ILE A 219 6.89 -3.20 -7.72
C ILE A 219 5.70 -3.11 -6.77
N GLU A 220 4.49 -3.08 -7.31
CA GLU A 220 3.26 -3.03 -6.52
C GLU A 220 3.16 -4.21 -5.55
N ARG A 221 3.40 -5.44 -6.02
CA ARG A 221 3.24 -6.66 -5.22
C ARG A 221 4.42 -6.94 -4.31
N ASN A 222 5.65 -6.72 -4.77
CA ASN A 222 6.86 -7.18 -4.08
C ASN A 222 7.59 -6.10 -3.30
N VAL A 223 7.18 -4.84 -3.43
CA VAL A 223 7.84 -3.72 -2.77
C VAL A 223 6.83 -2.83 -2.07
N HIS A 224 5.88 -2.26 -2.82
CA HIS A 224 4.87 -1.33 -2.31
C HIS A 224 3.89 -1.99 -1.34
N GLY A 225 3.29 -3.12 -1.71
CA GLY A 225 2.30 -3.81 -0.88
C GLY A 225 2.83 -4.22 0.49
N ASN A 226 4.14 -4.53 0.60
CA ASN A 226 4.79 -4.81 1.86
C ASN A 226 4.76 -3.60 2.82
N MET A 227 4.91 -2.38 2.33
CA MET A 227 4.87 -1.16 3.14
C MET A 227 3.50 -0.96 3.78
N HIS A 228 2.43 -0.95 2.98
CA HIS A 228 1.06 -0.79 3.49
C HIS A 228 0.68 -1.87 4.51
N SER A 229 1.00 -3.12 4.17
CA SER A 229 0.72 -4.29 4.99
C SER A 229 1.44 -4.26 6.33
N ALA A 230 2.69 -3.78 6.37
CA ALA A 230 3.53 -3.85 7.57
C ALA A 230 3.19 -2.81 8.65
N HIS A 231 2.49 -1.72 8.31
CA HIS A 231 2.24 -0.60 9.24
C HIS A 231 0.84 -0.60 9.86
N GLY A 232 -0.10 -1.38 9.31
CA GLY A 232 -1.49 -1.39 9.79
C GLY A 232 -1.74 -2.30 10.99
N GLY A 233 -1.03 -3.42 11.10
CA GLY A 233 -1.29 -4.43 12.13
C GLY A 233 -2.65 -5.11 11.97
N ALA A 234 -2.95 -6.06 12.87
CA ALA A 234 -4.25 -6.71 12.93
C ALA A 234 -4.64 -7.11 14.36
N TRP A 235 -5.90 -6.90 14.73
CA TRP A 235 -6.43 -7.25 16.06
C TRP A 235 -7.88 -7.72 15.97
N ASP A 236 -8.45 -8.09 17.12
CA ASP A 236 -9.78 -8.72 17.23
C ASP A 236 -9.93 -9.97 16.35
N CYS A 237 -8.84 -10.71 16.17
CA CYS A 237 -8.81 -11.91 15.35
C CYS A 237 -9.43 -13.12 16.08
N LEU A 238 -10.07 -13.99 15.30
CA LEU A 238 -10.56 -15.29 15.78
C LEU A 238 -9.41 -16.17 16.31
N HIS A 239 -8.26 -16.15 15.63
CA HIS A 239 -7.10 -16.98 15.94
C HIS A 239 -5.99 -16.18 16.60
N ASP A 240 -5.39 -16.75 17.65
CA ASP A 240 -4.22 -16.21 18.34
C ASP A 240 -2.94 -16.78 17.71
N PHE A 241 -2.29 -16.00 16.85
CA PHE A 241 -1.17 -16.47 16.04
C PHE A 241 0.08 -16.79 16.89
N ASP A 242 0.29 -16.07 18.00
CA ASP A 242 1.37 -16.35 18.95
C ASP A 242 1.14 -17.68 19.69
N THR A 243 -0.11 -17.94 20.09
CA THR A 243 -0.47 -19.21 20.71
C THR A 243 -0.38 -20.37 19.74
N LEU A 244 -0.79 -20.20 18.47
CA LEU A 244 -0.67 -21.24 17.45
C LEU A 244 0.79 -21.63 17.23
N THR A 245 1.68 -20.65 17.08
CA THR A 245 3.09 -20.95 16.83
C THR A 245 3.81 -21.60 18.01
N THR A 246 3.38 -21.30 19.24
CA THR A 246 3.95 -21.89 20.46
C THR A 246 3.42 -23.29 20.75
N LYS A 247 2.15 -23.57 20.45
CA LYS A 247 1.52 -24.88 20.73
C LYS A 247 1.68 -25.89 19.60
N ASP A 248 1.69 -25.43 18.35
CA ASP A 248 1.77 -26.28 17.16
C ASP A 248 2.63 -25.61 16.09
N GLY A 249 3.92 -25.49 16.39
CA GLY A 249 4.91 -24.94 15.47
C GLY A 249 5.18 -25.81 14.24
N TYR A 250 4.61 -27.03 14.16
CA TYR A 250 4.70 -27.88 12.98
C TYR A 250 3.72 -27.40 11.90
N HIS A 251 2.44 -27.24 12.24
CA HIS A 251 1.45 -26.70 11.29
C HIS A 251 1.57 -25.19 11.14
N PHE A 252 1.89 -24.49 12.24
CA PHE A 252 1.97 -23.03 12.30
C PHE A 252 3.39 -22.52 12.62
N PRO A 253 4.41 -22.81 11.78
CA PRO A 253 5.75 -22.26 11.98
C PRO A 253 5.70 -20.74 12.04
N LYS A 254 6.41 -20.13 13.00
CA LYS A 254 6.45 -18.67 13.18
C LYS A 254 6.83 -17.94 11.89
N LYS A 255 7.74 -18.50 11.08
CA LYS A 255 8.15 -17.92 9.80
C LYS A 255 6.96 -17.73 8.83
N ILE A 256 6.02 -18.68 8.81
CA ILE A 256 4.85 -18.64 7.94
C ILE A 256 3.82 -17.66 8.46
N LEU A 257 3.54 -17.69 9.76
CA LEU A 257 2.62 -16.72 10.36
C LEU A 257 3.16 -15.29 10.29
N ASN A 258 4.47 -15.09 10.40
CA ASN A 258 5.09 -13.79 10.16
C ASN A 258 4.93 -13.32 8.71
N TRP A 259 4.96 -14.24 7.74
CA TRP A 259 4.71 -13.90 6.35
C TRP A 259 3.23 -13.62 6.04
N LEU A 260 2.33 -14.43 6.59
CA LEU A 260 0.89 -14.30 6.35
C LEU A 260 0.28 -13.09 7.06
N SER A 261 0.83 -12.72 8.23
CA SER A 261 0.30 -11.66 9.11
C SER A 261 0.10 -10.31 8.42
N PRO A 262 1.10 -9.72 7.73
CA PRO A 262 0.90 -8.46 7.01
C PRO A 262 -0.14 -8.57 5.88
N LEU A 263 -0.38 -9.77 5.34
CA LEU A 263 -1.33 -10.01 4.25
C LEU A 263 -2.79 -10.10 4.74
N LEU A 264 -3.05 -10.03 6.06
CA LEU A 264 -4.40 -10.20 6.61
C LEU A 264 -5.41 -9.18 6.07
N PHE A 265 -5.01 -7.92 5.86
CA PHE A 265 -5.90 -6.95 5.22
C PHE A 265 -6.37 -7.43 3.84
N ASN A 266 -5.44 -7.91 3.00
CA ASN A 266 -5.76 -8.43 1.68
C ASN A 266 -6.57 -9.72 1.76
N LEU A 267 -6.23 -10.61 2.69
CA LEU A 267 -6.94 -11.86 2.89
C LEU A 267 -8.40 -11.61 3.27
N TRP A 268 -8.66 -10.65 4.16
CA TRP A 268 -9.99 -10.28 4.61
C TRP A 268 -10.73 -9.43 3.59
N PHE A 269 -10.28 -8.21 3.35
CA PHE A 269 -11.10 -7.18 2.72
C PHE A 269 -10.95 -7.15 1.19
N SER A 270 -9.78 -7.51 0.66
CA SER A 270 -9.57 -7.57 -0.79
C SER A 270 -10.07 -8.89 -1.36
N TRP A 271 -9.61 -10.02 -0.82
CA TRP A 271 -9.90 -11.35 -1.35
C TRP A 271 -11.13 -11.97 -0.71
N GLY A 272 -11.21 -12.01 0.62
CA GLY A 272 -12.36 -12.57 1.34
C GLY A 272 -13.66 -11.83 1.05
N GLY A 273 -13.62 -10.51 1.03
CA GLY A 273 -14.73 -9.65 0.60
C GLY A 273 -15.18 -9.93 -0.83
N THR A 274 -14.25 -9.96 -1.80
CA THR A 274 -14.57 -10.27 -3.20
C THR A 274 -15.15 -11.69 -3.39
N LEU A 275 -14.68 -12.65 -2.59
CA LEU A 275 -15.16 -14.03 -2.57
C LEU A 275 -16.45 -14.20 -1.74
N ASN A 276 -17.00 -13.13 -1.16
CA ASN A 276 -18.18 -13.15 -0.28
C ASN A 276 -18.05 -14.19 0.84
N LEU A 277 -16.88 -14.27 1.50
CA LEU A 277 -16.66 -15.22 2.60
C LEU A 277 -17.41 -14.84 3.88
N TYR A 278 -17.82 -13.58 4.00
CA TYR A 278 -18.54 -13.02 5.13
C TYR A 278 -19.43 -11.86 4.68
N SER A 279 -20.31 -11.42 5.57
CA SER A 279 -21.08 -10.18 5.44
C SER A 279 -20.94 -9.33 6.69
N CYS A 280 -20.80 -8.02 6.55
CA CYS A 280 -20.92 -7.08 7.66
C CYS A 280 -22.34 -6.48 7.74
N VAL A 281 -22.70 -5.96 8.91
CA VAL A 281 -23.99 -5.30 9.12
C VAL A 281 -24.08 -4.04 8.22
N ASP A 282 -25.09 -3.98 7.36
CA ASP A 282 -25.39 -2.76 6.59
C ASP A 282 -26.37 -1.89 7.37
N HIS A 283 -25.94 -0.68 7.73
CA HIS A 283 -26.76 0.27 8.45
C HIS A 283 -27.55 1.15 7.48
N THR A 284 -28.85 1.30 7.71
CA THR A 284 -29.67 2.22 6.92
C THR A 284 -29.19 3.67 7.08
N ASP A 285 -29.50 4.53 6.10
CA ASP A 285 -29.16 5.96 6.09
C ASP A 285 -29.51 6.70 7.40
N ASP A 286 -30.60 6.31 8.08
CA ASP A 286 -31.07 6.96 9.31
C ASP A 286 -30.33 6.44 10.57
N GLN A 287 -29.58 5.34 10.44
CA GLN A 287 -28.79 4.69 11.49
C GLN A 287 -27.28 4.86 11.27
N PHE A 288 -26.90 5.60 10.24
CA PHE A 288 -25.51 5.83 9.86
C PHE A 288 -25.11 7.30 10.06
N PRO A 289 -23.89 7.60 10.56
CA PRO A 289 -22.93 6.64 11.13
C PRO A 289 -23.43 6.05 12.46
N CYS A 290 -22.96 4.86 12.79
CA CYS A 290 -23.22 4.25 14.09
C CYS A 290 -22.69 5.09 15.25
N ALA A 291 -23.33 4.94 16.43
CA ALA A 291 -22.73 5.40 17.67
C ALA A 291 -21.47 4.58 17.98
N LEU A 292 -20.42 5.22 18.47
CA LEU A 292 -19.11 4.57 18.71
C LEU A 292 -19.15 3.46 19.77
N ASP A 293 -20.16 3.47 20.65
CA ASP A 293 -20.39 2.48 21.69
C ASP A 293 -21.31 1.33 21.23
N ASP A 294 -21.88 1.40 20.03
CA ASP A 294 -22.73 0.35 19.47
C ASP A 294 -21.90 -0.80 18.89
N GLN A 295 -21.70 -1.84 19.70
CA GLN A 295 -20.94 -3.03 19.31
C GLN A 295 -21.60 -3.83 18.18
N SER A 296 -22.91 -3.69 17.95
CA SER A 296 -23.58 -4.39 16.85
C SER A 296 -23.08 -3.91 15.48
N CYS A 297 -22.57 -2.69 15.41
CA CYS A 297 -21.97 -2.14 14.19
C CYS A 297 -20.61 -2.75 13.84
N ALA A 298 -19.97 -3.45 14.78
CA ALA A 298 -18.74 -4.18 14.52
C ALA A 298 -18.96 -5.63 14.09
N GLU A 299 -20.21 -6.10 14.03
CA GLU A 299 -20.51 -7.51 13.76
C GLU A 299 -20.19 -7.88 12.30
N VAL A 300 -19.48 -9.00 12.16
CA VAL A 300 -19.21 -9.66 10.89
C VAL A 300 -19.64 -11.11 11.00
N VAL A 301 -20.39 -11.58 10.00
CA VAL A 301 -20.95 -12.93 9.97
C VAL A 301 -20.27 -13.71 8.84
N ALA A 302 -19.50 -14.73 9.20
CA ALA A 302 -18.93 -15.68 8.26
C ALA A 302 -20.07 -16.43 7.53
N GLN A 303 -19.94 -16.60 6.21
CA GLN A 303 -20.94 -17.34 5.42
C GLN A 303 -20.87 -18.85 5.65
N ASN A 304 -19.71 -19.35 6.05
CA ASN A 304 -19.47 -20.76 6.36
C ASN A 304 -18.54 -20.87 7.57
N ASP A 305 -18.68 -21.96 8.33
CA ASP A 305 -17.72 -22.37 9.35
C ASP A 305 -16.75 -23.39 8.74
N TYR A 306 -15.67 -22.88 8.12
CA TYR A 306 -14.69 -23.74 7.44
C TYR A 306 -13.88 -24.63 8.40
N SER A 307 -13.92 -24.35 9.71
CA SER A 307 -13.24 -25.16 10.71
C SER A 307 -13.89 -26.53 10.89
N GLU A 308 -15.19 -26.64 10.60
CA GLU A 308 -15.99 -27.87 10.74
C GLU A 308 -16.11 -28.67 9.43
N PHE A 309 -15.59 -28.15 8.32
CA PHE A 309 -15.70 -28.82 7.02
C PHE A 309 -14.88 -30.11 6.99
N ASP A 310 -15.41 -31.17 6.37
CA ASP A 310 -14.58 -32.29 5.96
C ASP A 310 -13.77 -31.97 4.69
N ASP A 311 -12.90 -32.89 4.25
CA ASP A 311 -12.09 -32.70 3.04
C ASP A 311 -12.96 -32.60 1.77
N VAL A 312 -14.11 -33.27 1.72
CA VAL A 312 -15.03 -33.22 0.58
C VAL A 312 -15.71 -31.85 0.50
N GLU A 313 -16.15 -31.31 1.62
CA GLU A 313 -16.78 -29.99 1.70
C GLU A 313 -15.80 -28.87 1.38
N LEU A 314 -14.54 -29.01 1.78
CA LEU A 314 -13.49 -28.03 1.50
C LEU A 314 -13.14 -27.97 -0.01
N TYR A 315 -13.04 -29.12 -0.66
CA TYR A 315 -12.55 -29.24 -2.04
C TYR A 315 -13.65 -29.51 -3.08
N ASN A 316 -14.89 -29.10 -2.81
CA ASN A 316 -15.98 -29.21 -3.77
C ASN A 316 -16.75 -27.89 -3.91
N GLY A 317 -17.32 -27.67 -5.09
CA GLY A 317 -18.20 -26.53 -5.37
C GLY A 317 -17.50 -25.17 -5.22
N THR A 318 -18.14 -24.25 -4.52
CA THR A 318 -17.65 -22.87 -4.35
C THR A 318 -16.44 -22.78 -3.42
N SER A 319 -16.37 -23.63 -2.40
CA SER A 319 -15.25 -23.66 -1.45
C SER A 319 -13.92 -23.96 -2.12
N GLU A 320 -13.91 -24.91 -3.07
CA GLU A 320 -12.74 -25.24 -3.88
C GLU A 320 -12.26 -24.01 -4.66
N SER A 321 -13.18 -23.34 -5.35
CA SER A 321 -12.86 -22.14 -6.13
C SER A 321 -12.32 -21.01 -5.24
N HIS A 322 -12.89 -20.82 -4.05
CA HIS A 322 -12.42 -19.81 -3.11
C HIS A 322 -11.01 -20.11 -2.63
N LEU A 323 -10.76 -21.36 -2.20
CA LEU A 323 -9.46 -21.80 -1.72
C LEU A 323 -8.38 -21.68 -2.80
N LEU A 324 -8.66 -22.12 -4.03
CA LEU A 324 -7.73 -22.00 -5.16
C LEU A 324 -7.39 -20.54 -5.47
N THR A 325 -8.37 -19.63 -5.43
CA THR A 325 -8.13 -18.20 -5.61
C THR A 325 -7.26 -17.64 -4.48
N LEU A 326 -7.54 -18.00 -3.21
CA LEU A 326 -6.73 -17.55 -2.08
C LEU A 326 -5.28 -18.05 -2.18
N LEU A 327 -5.06 -19.34 -2.45
CA LEU A 327 -3.72 -19.91 -2.60
C LEU A 327 -2.96 -19.28 -3.78
N SER A 328 -3.65 -19.01 -4.89
CA SER A 328 -3.08 -18.30 -6.03
C SER A 328 -2.67 -16.88 -5.66
N ASN A 329 -3.52 -16.13 -4.95
CA ASN A 329 -3.21 -14.77 -4.52
C ASN A 329 -2.04 -14.75 -3.53
N LEU A 330 -2.02 -15.69 -2.58
CA LEU A 330 -0.91 -15.87 -1.64
C LEU A 330 0.39 -16.21 -2.36
N HIS A 331 0.38 -17.13 -3.31
CA HIS A 331 1.55 -17.46 -4.13
C HIS A 331 2.13 -16.24 -4.86
N ASN A 332 1.27 -15.37 -5.38
CA ASN A 332 1.65 -14.16 -6.13
C ASN A 332 1.86 -12.91 -5.26
N SER A 333 1.77 -13.04 -3.93
CA SER A 333 2.02 -11.95 -2.99
C SER A 333 3.51 -11.82 -2.65
N TYR A 334 3.90 -10.76 -1.94
CA TYR A 334 5.28 -10.58 -1.47
C TYR A 334 5.80 -11.84 -0.78
N ARG A 335 6.89 -12.43 -1.30
CA ARG A 335 7.53 -13.67 -0.81
C ARG A 335 6.63 -14.92 -0.86
N GLY A 336 5.50 -14.87 -1.57
CA GLY A 336 4.55 -15.98 -1.64
C GLY A 336 5.14 -17.28 -2.17
N THR A 337 6.05 -17.17 -3.14
CA THR A 337 6.78 -18.31 -3.71
C THR A 337 7.67 -19.03 -2.69
N GLU A 338 8.05 -18.41 -1.57
CA GLU A 338 8.81 -19.08 -0.50
C GLU A 338 7.95 -20.08 0.29
N PHE A 339 6.62 -19.95 0.25
CA PHE A 339 5.70 -20.68 1.15
C PHE A 339 4.62 -21.47 0.42
N VAL A 340 4.15 -20.99 -0.72
CA VAL A 340 3.15 -21.64 -1.56
C VAL A 340 3.76 -21.92 -2.93
N GLU A 341 3.67 -23.17 -3.39
CA GLU A 341 4.14 -23.56 -4.73
C GLU A 341 3.04 -24.15 -5.59
N ARG A 342 3.27 -24.08 -6.90
CA ARG A 342 2.43 -24.79 -7.86
C ARG A 342 2.67 -26.29 -7.73
N VAL A 343 1.60 -27.07 -7.82
CA VAL A 343 1.71 -28.53 -7.80
C VAL A 343 2.25 -29.01 -9.15
N GLU A 344 3.46 -29.55 -9.13
CA GLU A 344 4.05 -30.27 -10.28
C GLU A 344 3.97 -31.81 -10.11
N GLU A 345 3.59 -32.28 -8.92
CA GLU A 345 3.60 -33.68 -8.53
C GLU A 345 2.25 -34.37 -8.73
N THR A 346 2.27 -35.65 -9.07
CA THR A 346 1.09 -36.49 -9.30
C THR A 346 0.57 -37.18 -8.03
N HIS A 347 0.68 -36.55 -6.85
CA HIS A 347 0.17 -37.15 -5.61
C HIS A 347 -1.36 -37.29 -5.66
N GLU A 348 -1.89 -38.40 -5.13
CA GLU A 348 -3.32 -38.76 -5.20
C GLU A 348 -4.22 -37.62 -4.71
N LEU A 349 -3.93 -37.03 -3.54
CA LEU A 349 -4.67 -35.86 -3.02
C LEU A 349 -4.88 -34.75 -4.06
N TYR A 350 -3.82 -34.33 -4.75
CA TYR A 350 -3.89 -33.22 -5.70
C TYR A 350 -4.63 -33.62 -6.98
N GLN A 351 -4.51 -34.89 -7.39
CA GLN A 351 -5.24 -35.41 -8.53
C GLN A 351 -6.73 -35.56 -8.24
N THR A 352 -7.08 -36.06 -7.06
CA THR A 352 -8.46 -36.28 -6.63
C THR A 352 -9.22 -34.96 -6.54
N TRP A 353 -8.56 -33.91 -6.04
CA TRP A 353 -9.19 -32.62 -5.76
C TRP A 353 -8.82 -31.49 -6.74
N GLY A 354 -8.06 -31.78 -7.80
CA GLY A 354 -7.68 -30.77 -8.79
C GLY A 354 -6.81 -29.61 -8.26
N LEU A 355 -6.14 -29.80 -7.12
CA LEU A 355 -5.36 -28.74 -6.47
C LEU A 355 -4.15 -28.35 -7.32
N THR A 356 -4.02 -27.06 -7.58
CA THR A 356 -2.91 -26.49 -8.37
C THR A 356 -1.85 -25.79 -7.52
N TYR A 357 -2.09 -25.64 -6.22
CA TYR A 357 -1.18 -25.03 -5.25
C TYR A 357 -1.07 -25.88 -3.97
N LYS A 358 0.09 -25.84 -3.32
CA LYS A 358 0.35 -26.50 -2.03
C LYS A 358 1.28 -25.69 -1.12
N TRP A 359 1.16 -25.90 0.18
CA TRP A 359 2.06 -25.36 1.19
C TRP A 359 3.38 -26.12 1.20
N LYS A 360 4.51 -25.42 1.03
CA LYS A 360 5.85 -26.03 0.95
C LYS A 360 6.27 -26.76 2.24
N HIS A 361 5.80 -26.30 3.41
CA HIS A 361 6.22 -26.85 4.70
C HIS A 361 5.44 -28.10 5.13
N LEU A 362 4.33 -28.42 4.45
CA LEU A 362 3.45 -29.51 4.85
C LEU A 362 3.51 -30.66 3.84
N PRO A 363 3.51 -31.92 4.31
CA PRO A 363 3.29 -33.05 3.42
C PRO A 363 1.83 -33.04 2.92
N PRO A 364 1.52 -33.76 1.84
CA PRO A 364 0.16 -33.83 1.31
C PRO A 364 -0.91 -34.16 2.37
N SER A 365 -0.62 -35.06 3.33
CA SER A 365 -1.59 -35.48 4.36
C SER A 365 -2.06 -34.35 5.27
N GLU A 366 -1.32 -33.25 5.40
CA GLU A 366 -1.61 -32.14 6.30
C GLU A 366 -2.11 -30.88 5.58
N GLN A 367 -2.18 -30.89 4.24
CA GLN A 367 -2.60 -29.72 3.45
C GLN A 367 -4.05 -29.30 3.78
N SER A 368 -4.97 -30.27 3.89
CA SER A 368 -6.39 -30.00 4.20
C SER A 368 -6.58 -29.33 5.55
N PHE A 369 -5.81 -29.75 6.57
CA PHE A 369 -5.87 -29.14 7.90
C PHE A 369 -5.53 -27.65 7.85
N PHE A 370 -4.41 -27.30 7.20
CA PHE A 370 -3.98 -25.91 7.11
C PHE A 370 -4.87 -25.08 6.17
N ASN A 371 -5.40 -25.69 5.11
CA ASN A 371 -6.33 -25.02 4.19
C ASN A 371 -7.66 -24.66 4.86
N ARG A 372 -8.22 -25.52 5.71
CA ARG A 372 -9.40 -25.18 6.53
C ARG A 372 -9.13 -23.99 7.43
N TRP A 373 -8.01 -24.01 8.13
CA TRP A 373 -7.61 -22.90 8.97
C TRP A 373 -7.44 -21.59 8.18
N LEU A 374 -6.82 -21.63 6.99
CA LEU A 374 -6.71 -20.45 6.13
C LEU A 374 -8.09 -19.90 5.75
N MET A 375 -9.02 -20.77 5.32
CA MET A 375 -10.38 -20.38 4.95
C MET A 375 -11.16 -19.80 6.14
N ASP A 376 -10.97 -20.38 7.33
CA ASP A 376 -11.57 -19.90 8.57
C ASP A 376 -11.03 -18.51 8.96
N VAL A 377 -9.72 -18.29 8.85
CA VAL A 377 -9.13 -16.95 9.00
C VAL A 377 -9.71 -15.98 7.98
N ALA A 378 -9.79 -16.36 6.70
CA ALA A 378 -10.26 -15.48 5.63
C ALA A 378 -11.75 -15.11 5.73
N SER A 379 -12.56 -15.95 6.38
CA SER A 379 -14.00 -15.75 6.58
C SER A 379 -14.34 -15.06 7.90
N ASN A 380 -13.39 -14.91 8.82
CA ASN A 380 -13.58 -14.24 10.10
C ASN A 380 -12.64 -13.03 10.23
N PRO A 381 -12.96 -11.91 9.54
CA PRO A 381 -12.09 -10.75 9.52
C PRO A 381 -12.02 -10.07 10.89
N GLY A 382 -10.80 -9.69 11.28
CA GLY A 382 -10.56 -8.79 12.40
C GLY A 382 -10.59 -7.33 11.96
N LYS A 383 -9.76 -6.50 12.62
CA LYS A 383 -9.59 -5.08 12.31
C LYS A 383 -8.14 -4.77 11.97
N THR A 384 -7.92 -3.73 11.16
CA THR A 384 -6.59 -3.28 10.73
C THR A 384 -6.45 -1.77 10.80
N GLY A 385 -5.20 -1.29 10.86
CA GLY A 385 -4.90 0.13 10.78
C GLY A 385 -5.04 0.69 9.36
N ALA A 386 -5.38 1.97 9.25
CA ALA A 386 -5.67 2.63 7.97
C ALA A 386 -4.53 2.53 6.94
N ALA A 387 -3.27 2.41 7.39
CA ALA A 387 -2.11 2.26 6.52
C ALA A 387 -2.20 1.04 5.58
N SER A 388 -2.94 -0.02 5.95
CA SER A 388 -3.13 -1.19 5.09
C SER A 388 -4.25 -1.03 4.05
N THR A 389 -4.94 0.11 4.03
CA THR A 389 -6.22 0.29 3.34
C THR A 389 -6.13 1.35 2.22
N GLY A 390 -7.21 1.50 1.45
CA GLY A 390 -7.38 2.64 0.55
C GLY A 390 -7.46 4.00 1.29
N ALA A 391 -7.74 4.03 2.58
CA ALA A 391 -7.68 5.24 3.40
C ALA A 391 -6.27 5.56 3.92
N SER A 392 -5.22 4.89 3.43
CA SER A 392 -3.84 5.08 3.88
C SER A 392 -3.31 6.52 3.85
N PRO A 393 -3.77 7.47 3.00
CA PRO A 393 -3.39 8.88 3.16
C PRO A 393 -3.88 9.53 4.45
N ALA A 394 -4.79 8.90 5.21
CA ALA A 394 -5.11 9.31 6.58
C ALA A 394 -3.90 9.21 7.52
N ASP A 395 -2.87 8.45 7.15
CA ASP A 395 -1.61 8.35 7.86
C ASP A 395 -0.53 9.23 7.18
N PRO A 396 0.14 10.16 7.92
CA PRO A 396 1.19 11.02 7.37
C PRO A 396 2.44 10.29 6.85
N LEU A 397 2.63 9.01 7.19
CA LEU A 397 3.70 8.20 6.60
C LEU A 397 3.48 7.93 5.10
N PHE A 398 2.24 7.96 4.61
CA PHE A 398 1.89 7.75 3.20
C PHE A 398 2.76 8.61 2.28
N TRP A 399 2.90 9.90 2.58
CA TRP A 399 3.61 10.86 1.75
C TRP A 399 5.12 10.65 1.69
N LEU A 400 5.66 9.88 2.65
CA LEU A 400 7.09 9.68 2.81
C LEU A 400 7.61 8.52 1.93
N TRP A 401 6.87 7.42 1.80
CA TRP A 401 7.35 6.26 1.04
C TRP A 401 6.98 6.29 -0.45
N HIS A 402 5.86 6.90 -0.86
CA HIS A 402 5.43 6.87 -2.26
C HIS A 402 6.40 7.49 -3.29
N PRO A 403 7.14 8.57 -2.98
CA PRO A 403 8.11 9.14 -3.93
C PRO A 403 9.18 8.14 -4.41
N ILE A 404 9.47 7.09 -3.64
CA ILE A 404 10.47 6.12 -4.04
C ILE A 404 10.06 5.32 -5.29
N PHE A 405 8.77 5.07 -5.50
CA PHE A 405 8.29 4.35 -6.68
C PHE A 405 8.40 5.18 -7.95
N ASP A 406 8.10 6.48 -7.85
CA ASP A 406 8.36 7.45 -8.92
C ASP A 406 9.87 7.55 -9.24
N ARG A 407 10.72 7.52 -8.22
CA ARG A 407 12.18 7.45 -8.39
C ARG A 407 12.60 6.20 -9.16
N MET A 408 11.97 5.05 -8.91
CA MET A 408 12.21 3.82 -9.69
C MET A 408 11.76 3.99 -11.15
N THR A 409 10.62 4.61 -11.40
CA THR A 409 10.16 4.94 -12.77
C THR A 409 11.13 5.88 -13.50
N HIS A 410 11.76 6.84 -12.80
CA HIS A 410 12.81 7.67 -13.37
C HIS A 410 14.04 6.83 -13.80
N VAL A 411 14.46 5.85 -12.99
CA VAL A 411 15.54 4.92 -13.36
C VAL A 411 15.18 4.13 -14.62
N LEU A 412 13.95 3.59 -14.68
CA LEU A 412 13.47 2.82 -15.83
C LEU A 412 13.57 3.62 -17.12
N ARG A 413 13.21 4.91 -17.08
CA ARG A 413 13.15 5.78 -18.26
C ARG A 413 14.49 6.38 -18.66
N LEU A 414 15.39 6.61 -17.72
CA LEU A 414 16.67 7.31 -17.96
C LEU A 414 17.86 6.38 -18.18
N THR A 415 17.76 5.11 -17.80
CA THR A 415 18.90 4.19 -17.90
C THR A 415 18.95 3.53 -19.27
N GLU A 416 20.07 3.72 -19.99
CA GLU A 416 20.27 3.27 -21.38
C GLU A 416 19.92 1.78 -21.59
N ILE A 417 20.26 0.90 -20.65
CA ILE A 417 19.99 -0.54 -20.84
C ILE A 417 18.50 -0.88 -20.89
N PHE A 418 17.63 -0.05 -20.31
CA PHE A 418 16.17 -0.24 -20.30
C PHE A 418 15.47 0.50 -21.44
N GLN A 419 16.17 1.41 -22.12
CA GLN A 419 15.65 2.14 -23.28
C GLN A 419 15.64 1.26 -24.53
N GLU A 420 14.95 1.73 -25.58
CA GLU A 420 14.89 1.06 -26.87
C GLU A 420 16.31 0.82 -27.43
N GLY A 421 16.61 -0.42 -27.82
CA GLY A 421 17.94 -0.83 -28.27
C GLY A 421 18.93 -1.20 -27.14
N GLY A 422 18.56 -0.98 -25.88
CA GLY A 422 19.32 -1.40 -24.70
C GLY A 422 19.33 -2.92 -24.50
N THR A 423 20.30 -3.42 -23.72
CA THR A 423 20.48 -4.87 -23.48
C THR A 423 19.36 -5.50 -22.63
N ASN A 424 18.57 -4.68 -21.94
CA ASN A 424 17.37 -5.08 -21.20
C ASN A 424 16.20 -4.14 -21.53
N ALA A 425 16.06 -3.78 -22.80
CA ALA A 425 15.04 -2.84 -23.26
C ALA A 425 13.63 -3.25 -22.80
N TYR A 426 12.88 -2.26 -22.32
CA TYR A 426 11.49 -2.44 -21.92
C TYR A 426 10.54 -2.13 -23.07
N ASP A 427 9.52 -2.97 -23.22
CA ASP A 427 8.29 -2.56 -23.89
C ASP A 427 7.54 -1.58 -22.98
N MET A 428 7.56 -0.31 -23.36
CA MET A 428 6.92 0.78 -22.63
C MET A 428 5.44 0.97 -23.01
N ALA A 429 4.84 0.03 -23.76
CA ALA A 429 3.43 0.05 -24.09
C ALA A 429 2.57 0.03 -22.82
N TRP A 430 1.58 0.93 -22.77
CA TRP A 430 0.55 0.89 -21.75
C TRP A 430 -0.40 -0.27 -22.01
N SER A 431 -0.40 -1.24 -21.12
CA SER A 431 -1.45 -2.26 -21.06
C SER A 431 -2.22 -2.08 -19.76
N SER A 432 -3.54 -2.05 -19.82
CA SER A 432 -4.37 -2.18 -18.62
C SER A 432 -5.17 -3.47 -18.74
N LYS A 433 -5.13 -4.28 -17.69
CA LYS A 433 -5.96 -5.46 -17.44
C LYS A 433 -7.07 -5.18 -16.42
N GLU A 434 -6.94 -4.10 -15.64
CA GLU A 434 -7.97 -3.64 -14.72
C GLU A 434 -9.11 -2.91 -15.45
N ASP A 435 -10.35 -3.30 -15.16
CA ASP A 435 -11.57 -2.73 -15.75
C ASP A 435 -12.23 -1.74 -14.77
N CYS A 436 -11.59 -0.58 -14.61
CA CYS A 436 -12.07 0.49 -13.76
C CYS A 436 -11.62 1.87 -14.27
N THR A 437 -12.33 2.92 -13.85
CA THR A 437 -12.06 4.26 -14.36
C THR A 437 -10.66 4.73 -13.97
N GLY A 438 -9.89 5.21 -14.95
CA GLY A 438 -8.54 5.71 -14.71
C GLY A 438 -7.45 4.66 -14.88
N SER A 439 -7.78 3.42 -15.26
CA SER A 439 -6.78 2.38 -15.53
C SER A 439 -6.24 2.46 -16.96
N HIS A 440 -7.06 2.88 -17.95
CA HIS A 440 -6.64 2.90 -19.34
C HIS A 440 -5.91 4.19 -19.74
N TRP A 441 -5.16 4.12 -20.86
CA TRP A 441 -4.25 5.17 -21.34
C TRP A 441 -4.92 6.55 -21.52
N LEU A 442 -6.15 6.56 -22.04
CA LEU A 442 -6.91 7.78 -22.34
C LEU A 442 -8.03 8.03 -21.33
N ASP A 443 -8.09 7.25 -20.25
CA ASP A 443 -9.10 7.45 -19.23
C ASP A 443 -8.93 8.78 -18.52
N HIS A 444 -10.07 9.32 -18.09
CA HIS A 444 -10.09 10.43 -17.17
C HIS A 444 -9.59 9.98 -15.79
N THR A 445 -8.68 10.78 -15.22
CA THR A 445 -8.16 10.61 -13.86
C THR A 445 -8.75 11.69 -12.94
N PRO A 446 -8.78 11.52 -11.60
CA PRO A 446 -9.34 12.54 -10.69
C PRO A 446 -8.49 13.81 -10.61
N PHE A 447 -7.38 13.86 -11.35
CA PHE A 447 -6.39 14.88 -11.30
C PHE A 447 -6.74 16.04 -12.24
N ASP A 448 -6.71 17.27 -11.72
CA ASP A 448 -7.00 18.49 -12.48
C ASP A 448 -6.01 19.62 -12.14
N THR A 449 -6.18 20.80 -12.74
CA THR A 449 -5.32 21.98 -12.51
C THR A 449 -5.14 22.38 -11.05
N LYS A 450 -5.90 21.85 -10.08
CA LYS A 450 -5.68 22.03 -8.64
C LYS A 450 -4.36 21.42 -8.16
N ILE A 451 -3.88 20.36 -8.80
CA ILE A 451 -2.63 19.66 -8.43
C ILE A 451 -1.41 20.52 -8.68
N SER A 452 -1.35 21.14 -9.86
CA SER A 452 -0.29 22.06 -10.22
C SER A 452 -0.78 22.86 -11.43
N PRO A 453 -1.37 24.05 -11.22
CA PRO A 453 -2.06 24.81 -12.27
C PRO A 453 -1.12 25.25 -13.40
N ASP A 454 0.18 25.29 -13.12
CA ASP A 454 1.24 25.70 -14.05
C ASP A 454 1.83 24.52 -14.85
N ILE A 455 1.61 23.29 -14.40
CA ILE A 455 2.24 22.08 -14.96
C ILE A 455 1.22 21.22 -15.70
N LEU A 456 0.02 21.08 -15.14
CA LEU A 456 -1.02 20.26 -15.76
C LEU A 456 -1.69 21.01 -16.92
N PRO A 457 -2.04 20.31 -18.02
CA PRO A 457 -2.75 20.92 -19.14
C PRO A 457 -4.04 21.58 -18.67
N LYS A 458 -4.28 22.82 -19.10
CA LYS A 458 -5.59 23.47 -18.92
C LYS A 458 -6.61 22.71 -19.77
N GLY A 459 -7.57 22.08 -19.11
CA GLY A 459 -8.58 21.24 -19.75
C GLY A 459 -9.58 20.74 -18.72
N LYS A 460 -10.65 20.09 -19.19
CA LYS A 460 -11.69 19.59 -18.29
C LYS A 460 -11.20 18.39 -17.45
N TYR A 461 -10.29 17.59 -18.00
CA TYR A 461 -9.90 16.27 -17.51
C TYR A 461 -8.43 15.95 -17.88
N VAL A 462 -7.67 15.32 -16.98
CA VAL A 462 -6.29 14.85 -17.24
C VAL A 462 -6.29 13.33 -17.43
N THR A 463 -5.55 12.84 -18.41
CA THR A 463 -5.44 11.41 -18.74
C THR A 463 -4.12 10.79 -18.29
N ASN A 464 -4.04 9.46 -18.23
CA ASN A 464 -2.78 8.75 -18.00
C ASN A 464 -1.72 9.10 -19.05
N GLU A 465 -2.10 9.26 -20.32
CA GLU A 465 -1.21 9.77 -21.37
C GLU A 465 -0.56 11.11 -20.99
N ALA A 466 -1.37 12.06 -20.53
CA ALA A 466 -0.88 13.37 -20.15
C ALA A 466 0.04 13.29 -18.93
N LEU A 467 -0.33 12.51 -17.91
CA LEU A 467 0.47 12.31 -16.71
C LEU A 467 1.79 11.61 -17.02
N TRP A 468 1.76 10.50 -17.77
CA TRP A 468 2.95 9.77 -18.20
C TRP A 468 3.91 10.65 -18.98
N GLY A 469 3.34 11.54 -19.81
CA GLY A 469 4.06 12.62 -20.45
C GLY A 469 4.72 13.54 -19.44
N ILE A 470 3.96 14.13 -18.51
CA ILE A 470 4.46 15.11 -17.52
C ILE A 470 5.56 14.52 -16.62
N PHE A 471 5.39 13.28 -16.18
CA PHE A 471 6.38 12.55 -15.37
C PHE A 471 7.57 12.03 -16.18
N ASN A 472 7.71 12.43 -17.45
CA ASN A 472 8.94 12.17 -18.19
C ASN A 472 10.07 13.09 -17.69
N PRO A 473 11.12 12.57 -17.03
CA PRO A 473 12.22 13.41 -16.58
C PRO A 473 12.94 14.17 -17.71
N GLU A 474 12.89 13.66 -18.94
CA GLU A 474 13.59 14.22 -20.10
C GLU A 474 12.87 15.40 -20.77
N ASN A 475 11.55 15.56 -20.55
CA ASN A 475 10.78 16.57 -21.28
C ASN A 475 10.82 17.97 -20.65
N GLY A 476 11.49 18.12 -19.50
CA GLY A 476 11.63 19.40 -18.79
C GLY A 476 10.36 19.94 -18.10
N LYS A 477 9.24 19.20 -18.10
CA LYS A 477 7.95 19.63 -17.52
C LYS A 477 7.80 19.28 -16.03
N ILE A 478 8.42 18.19 -15.59
CA ILE A 478 8.38 17.79 -14.18
C ILE A 478 9.14 18.82 -13.32
N PRO A 479 8.57 19.29 -12.18
CA PRO A 479 9.14 20.39 -11.41
C PRO A 479 10.24 19.94 -10.44
N TYR A 480 10.53 18.65 -10.38
CA TYR A 480 11.51 18.08 -9.48
C TYR A 480 12.48 17.12 -10.18
N ILE A 481 13.57 16.82 -9.50
CA ILE A 481 14.48 15.70 -9.76
C ILE A 481 14.76 14.98 -8.44
N TYR A 482 15.27 13.76 -8.52
CA TYR A 482 15.84 13.07 -7.36
C TYR A 482 17.32 13.43 -7.25
N ASP A 483 17.80 13.62 -6.02
CA ASP A 483 19.19 13.88 -5.70
C ASP A 483 20.17 12.83 -6.27
N ASN A 484 19.71 11.58 -6.35
CA ASN A 484 20.44 10.49 -6.96
C ASN A 484 19.49 9.39 -7.47
N LEU A 485 19.94 8.63 -8.47
CA LEU A 485 19.20 7.49 -9.06
C LEU A 485 19.92 6.15 -8.87
N ILE A 486 21.01 6.14 -8.12
CA ILE A 486 21.95 5.01 -8.07
C ILE A 486 22.10 4.42 -6.67
N LYS A 487 21.81 5.17 -5.60
CA LYS A 487 21.96 4.70 -4.22
C LYS A 487 20.65 4.08 -3.74
N TRP A 488 20.67 2.79 -3.40
CA TRP A 488 19.49 2.02 -3.02
C TRP A 488 19.84 1.09 -1.86
N GLY A 489 19.12 1.19 -0.75
CA GLY A 489 19.45 0.43 0.47
C GLY A 489 20.84 0.79 1.02
N GLY A 490 21.28 2.03 0.82
CA GLY A 490 22.57 2.53 1.34
C GLY A 490 23.80 2.21 0.48
N VAL A 491 23.62 1.55 -0.66
CA VAL A 491 24.70 1.13 -1.56
C VAL A 491 24.44 1.53 -3.01
N ASP A 492 25.51 1.72 -3.79
CA ASP A 492 25.39 2.04 -5.21
C ASP A 492 24.97 0.81 -6.03
N TRP A 493 23.94 0.97 -6.84
CA TRP A 493 23.49 0.08 -7.88
C TRP A 493 23.22 0.89 -9.15
N GLN A 494 23.95 0.57 -10.21
CA GLN A 494 23.74 1.11 -11.55
C GLN A 494 23.51 -0.07 -12.49
N PRO A 495 22.36 -0.16 -13.17
CA PRO A 495 22.10 -1.27 -14.07
C PRO A 495 23.11 -1.26 -15.23
N LYS A 496 23.95 -2.31 -15.33
CA LYS A 496 24.97 -2.42 -16.39
C LYS A 496 24.71 -3.55 -17.38
N THR A 497 24.25 -4.70 -16.91
CA THR A 497 23.95 -5.88 -17.75
C THR A 497 22.85 -6.73 -17.11
N LYS A 498 22.19 -7.56 -17.93
CA LYS A 498 21.13 -8.48 -17.49
C LYS A 498 21.56 -9.50 -16.40
N SER A 499 22.86 -9.73 -16.24
CA SER A 499 23.42 -10.73 -15.31
C SER A 499 23.50 -10.27 -13.85
N GLU A 500 23.12 -9.04 -13.52
CA GLU A 500 23.10 -8.52 -12.14
C GLU A 500 21.83 -8.89 -11.37
N SER A 501 20.96 -9.74 -11.91
CA SER A 501 19.86 -10.32 -11.13
C SER A 501 20.42 -11.07 -9.92
N PRO A 502 19.95 -10.78 -8.69
CA PRO A 502 20.11 -11.71 -7.58
C PRO A 502 19.54 -13.08 -8.01
N PRO A 503 20.11 -14.21 -7.55
CA PRO A 503 19.48 -15.50 -7.78
C PRO A 503 18.02 -15.44 -7.33
N SER A 504 17.12 -16.01 -8.12
CA SER A 504 15.72 -16.21 -7.72
C SER A 504 15.72 -16.95 -6.38
N GLU A 505 15.27 -16.30 -5.30
CA GLU A 505 14.99 -16.96 -4.02
C GLU A 505 13.73 -17.81 -4.12
#